data_AF-A0A538UE38-F1
#
_entry.id   AF-A0A538UE38-F1
#
_cell.length_a   1.000
_cell.length_b   1.000
_cell.length_c   1.000
_cell.angle_alpha   90.00
_cell.angle_beta   90.00
_cell.angle_gamma   90.00
#
_symmetry.space_group_name_H-M   'P 1'
#
loop_
_entity.id
_entity.type
_entity.pdbx_description
1 polymer ?
#
loop_
_entity_poly.entity_id
_entity_poly.type
_entity_poly.pdbx_seq_one_letter_code
_entity_poly.pdbx_strand_id
1 'polypeptide(L)'
;MALSASSFFRTRLAPTLFELYVEMKPGRTAEEGLKALDAVIDTLAKNGPTERELQKAKNLLEAGFVKSLKTNNGVGEQLAFYEHVFGDYNALFRTIDRYRAVTLEDCRRVAQQIFQPQRRTVVTLKPESEPSAQAHP
;
A
#
# COMPACT_ATOMS: atom_id res chain seq x y z
N MET A 1 -13.12 -2.55 -15.79
CA MET A 1 -12.70 -1.63 -14.72
C MET A 1 -11.21 -1.76 -14.43
N ALA A 2 -10.69 -2.87 -13.90
CA ALA A 2 -9.23 -3.16 -13.92
C ALA A 2 -9.03 -4.70 -13.90
N LEU A 3 -7.86 -5.19 -14.33
CA LEU A 3 -7.44 -6.59 -14.18
C LEU A 3 -6.86 -6.82 -12.78
N SER A 4 -5.99 -5.92 -12.32
CA SER A 4 -5.38 -5.94 -11.00
C SER A 4 -5.18 -4.52 -10.47
N ALA A 5 -5.21 -4.35 -9.15
CA ALA A 5 -4.83 -3.12 -8.47
C ALA A 5 -4.03 -3.48 -7.21
N SER A 6 -2.94 -2.78 -6.95
CA SER A 6 -2.05 -3.07 -5.83
C SER A 6 -1.40 -1.79 -5.29
N SER A 7 -1.10 -1.79 -4.01
CA SER A 7 -0.37 -0.72 -3.33
C SER A 7 0.86 -1.29 -2.66
N PHE A 8 1.99 -0.61 -2.78
CA PHE A 8 3.24 -1.01 -2.15
C PHE A 8 3.83 0.15 -1.37
N PHE A 9 4.31 -0.16 -0.17
CA PHE A 9 5.13 0.74 0.62
C PHE A 9 6.22 -0.08 1.29
N ARG A 10 7.45 0.43 1.29
CA ARG A 10 8.60 -0.24 1.90
C ARG A 10 9.24 0.68 2.92
N THR A 11 9.20 0.30 4.18
CA THR A 11 9.95 0.99 5.23
C THR A 11 11.46 0.87 4.96
N ARG A 12 12.16 2.01 4.88
CA ARG A 12 13.60 2.12 4.64
C ARG A 12 14.17 3.31 5.43
N LEU A 13 15.49 3.34 5.58
CA LEU A 13 16.22 4.45 6.21
C LEU A 13 16.12 5.78 5.43
N ALA A 14 16.10 5.70 4.10
CA ALA A 14 15.96 6.84 3.21
C ALA A 14 14.50 7.09 2.80
N PRO A 15 14.15 8.29 2.32
CA PRO A 15 12.83 8.57 1.75
C PRO A 15 12.44 7.50 0.72
N THR A 16 11.20 7.04 0.82
CA THR A 16 10.66 5.96 -0.02
C THR A 16 9.33 6.37 -0.64
N LEU A 17 8.90 5.62 -1.64
CA LEU A 17 7.67 5.89 -2.39
C LEU A 17 6.52 5.04 -1.85
N PHE A 18 5.33 5.63 -1.88
CA PHE A 18 4.10 4.87 -1.87
C PHE A 18 3.69 4.65 -3.32
N GLU A 19 3.72 3.39 -3.76
CA GLU A 19 3.47 3.01 -5.14
C GLU A 19 2.05 2.47 -5.27
N LEU A 20 1.36 2.92 -6.30
CA LEU A 20 0.04 2.43 -6.68
C LEU A 20 0.13 1.91 -8.11
N TYR A 21 -0.30 0.67 -8.30
CA TYR A 21 -0.28 -0.01 -9.59
C TYR A 21 -1.69 -0.41 -9.97
N VAL A 22 -2.08 -0.11 -11.20
CA VAL A 22 -3.37 -0.50 -11.78
C VAL A 22 -3.12 -1.02 -13.18
N GLU A 23 -3.56 -2.25 -13.41
CA GLU A 23 -3.53 -2.88 -14.74
C GLU A 23 -4.93 -2.84 -15.34
N MET A 24 -5.06 -2.24 -16.52
CA MET A 24 -6.35 -2.11 -17.19
C MET A 24 -6.70 -3.36 -17.99
N LYS A 25 -8.00 -3.69 -18.06
CA LYS A 25 -8.48 -4.75 -18.96
C LYS A 25 -8.32 -4.30 -20.42
N PRO A 26 -8.18 -5.24 -21.38
CA PRO A 26 -8.24 -4.91 -22.80
C PRO A 26 -9.48 -4.06 -23.14
N GLY A 27 -9.31 -3.05 -24.00
CA GLY A 27 -10.37 -2.12 -24.37
C GLY A 27 -10.72 -1.06 -23.32
N ARG A 28 -9.92 -0.93 -22.25
CA ARG A 28 -10.02 0.16 -21.27
C ARG A 28 -8.74 0.98 -21.25
N THR A 29 -8.86 2.26 -20.92
CA THR A 29 -7.73 3.19 -21.03
C THR A 29 -7.05 3.43 -19.68
N ALA A 30 -5.77 3.76 -19.71
CA ALA A 30 -5.04 4.12 -18.50
C ALA A 30 -5.64 5.37 -17.83
N GLU A 31 -6.19 6.29 -18.62
CA GLU A 31 -6.85 7.49 -18.15
C GLU A 31 -8.12 7.17 -17.33
N GLU A 32 -8.91 6.15 -17.73
CA GLU A 32 -10.02 5.64 -16.92
C GLU A 32 -9.54 5.09 -15.57
N GLY A 33 -8.44 4.32 -15.59
CA GLY A 33 -7.83 3.74 -14.39
C GLY A 33 -7.31 4.80 -13.42
N LEU A 34 -6.59 5.80 -13.95
CA LEU A 34 -6.07 6.93 -13.18
C LEU A 34 -7.21 7.72 -12.55
N LYS A 35 -8.27 8.03 -13.30
CA LYS A 35 -9.43 8.74 -12.76
C LYS A 35 -10.12 7.97 -11.63
N ALA A 36 -10.24 6.66 -11.77
CA ALA A 36 -10.81 5.81 -10.72
C ALA A 36 -9.92 5.78 -9.47
N LEU A 37 -8.61 5.70 -9.63
CA LEU A 37 -7.65 5.74 -8.54
C LEU A 37 -7.69 7.09 -7.80
N ASP A 38 -7.74 8.19 -8.55
CA ASP A 38 -7.83 9.54 -8.02
C ASP A 38 -9.09 9.71 -7.16
N ALA A 39 -10.24 9.23 -7.63
CA ALA A 39 -11.49 9.28 -6.86
C ALA A 39 -11.40 8.53 -5.51
N VAL A 40 -10.71 7.39 -5.48
CA VAL A 40 -10.50 6.62 -4.25
C VAL A 40 -9.55 7.35 -3.30
N ILE A 41 -8.44 7.87 -3.81
CA ILE A 41 -7.47 8.66 -3.04
C ILE A 41 -8.14 9.91 -2.44
N ASP A 42 -8.91 10.64 -3.24
CA ASP A 42 -9.61 11.84 -2.81
C ASP A 42 -10.63 11.52 -1.72
N THR A 43 -11.35 10.41 -1.87
CA THR A 43 -12.29 9.93 -0.84
C THR A 43 -11.56 9.58 0.45
N LEU A 44 -10.42 8.89 0.36
CA LEU A 44 -9.59 8.53 1.51
C LEU A 44 -9.01 9.77 2.21
N ALA A 45 -8.51 10.75 1.45
CA ALA A 45 -7.97 11.99 2.02
C ALA A 45 -9.07 12.86 2.64
N LYS A 46 -10.26 12.89 2.05
CA LYS A 46 -11.39 13.68 2.54
C LYS A 46 -12.04 13.08 3.77
N ASN A 47 -12.36 11.78 3.71
CA ASN A 47 -13.21 11.10 4.70
C ASN A 47 -12.43 10.18 5.64
N GLY A 48 -11.22 9.76 5.27
CA GLY A 48 -10.51 8.68 5.95
C GLY A 48 -11.10 7.30 5.64
N PRO A 49 -10.50 6.23 6.18
CA PRO A 49 -11.10 4.91 6.15
C PRO A 49 -12.31 4.82 7.09
N THR A 50 -13.15 3.81 6.93
CA THR A 50 -14.14 3.44 7.94
C THR A 50 -13.51 2.68 9.10
N GLU A 51 -14.19 2.64 10.25
CA GLU A 51 -13.73 1.86 11.41
C GLU A 51 -13.53 0.37 11.06
N ARG A 52 -14.46 -0.19 10.26
CA ARG A 52 -14.36 -1.58 9.81
C ARG A 52 -13.14 -1.82 8.93
N GLU A 53 -12.81 -0.88 8.04
CA GLU A 53 -11.62 -0.99 7.19
C GLU A 53 -10.34 -0.84 8.01
N LEU A 54 -10.28 0.10 8.94
CA LEU A 54 -9.14 0.27 9.83
C LEU A 54 -8.91 -1.00 10.66
N GLN A 55 -9.98 -1.53 11.28
CA GLN A 55 -9.87 -2.75 12.07
C GLN A 55 -9.42 -3.95 11.22
N LYS A 56 -9.94 -4.08 9.99
CA LYS A 56 -9.52 -5.13 9.06
C LYS A 56 -8.03 -4.99 8.70
N ALA A 57 -7.57 -3.77 8.44
CA ALA A 57 -6.17 -3.50 8.11
C ALA A 57 -5.24 -3.85 9.28
N LYS A 58 -5.59 -3.44 10.51
CA LYS A 58 -4.86 -3.82 11.74
C LYS A 58 -4.74 -5.34 11.88
N ASN A 59 -5.85 -6.07 11.72
CA ASN A 59 -5.86 -7.52 11.81
C ASN A 59 -4.93 -8.19 10.78
N LEU A 60 -4.91 -7.69 9.54
CA LEU A 60 -4.03 -8.21 8.49
C LEU A 60 -2.55 -7.95 8.80
N LEU A 61 -2.22 -6.76 9.30
CA LEU A 61 -0.86 -6.40 9.70
C LEU A 61 -0.37 -7.22 10.90
N GLU A 62 -1.21 -7.38 11.93
CA GLU A 62 -0.90 -8.21 13.10
C GLU A 62 -0.69 -9.68 12.70
N ALA A 63 -1.60 -10.24 11.89
CA ALA A 63 -1.48 -11.62 11.43
C ALA A 63 -0.24 -11.84 10.55
N GLY A 64 0.07 -10.89 9.66
CA GLY A 64 1.27 -10.93 8.82
C GLY A 64 2.56 -10.86 9.65
N PHE A 65 2.57 -9.99 10.66
CA PHE A 65 3.70 -9.85 11.58
C PHE A 65 3.92 -11.13 12.41
N VAL A 66 2.89 -11.68 13.04
CA VAL A 66 2.99 -12.95 13.78
C VAL A 66 3.43 -14.09 12.86
N LYS A 67 2.95 -14.14 11.62
CA LYS A 67 3.38 -15.14 10.64
C LYS A 67 4.88 -15.01 10.32
N SER A 68 5.42 -13.80 10.24
CA SER A 68 6.85 -13.58 9.99
C SER A 68 7.75 -14.11 11.12
N LEU A 69 7.24 -14.24 12.34
CA LEU A 69 7.99 -14.72 13.51
C LEU A 69 7.90 -16.23 13.73
N LYS A 70 7.25 -16.99 12.84
CA LYS A 70 7.02 -18.45 13.04
C LYS A 70 8.26 -19.31 12.89
N THR A 71 9.35 -18.79 12.33
CA THR A 71 10.58 -19.55 12.11
C THR A 71 11.76 -18.81 12.72
N ASN A 72 12.80 -19.53 13.13
CA ASN A 72 14.03 -18.92 13.67
C ASN A 72 14.64 -17.93 12.67
N ASN A 73 14.61 -18.27 11.37
CA ASN A 73 15.07 -17.36 10.32
C ASN A 73 14.22 -16.08 10.27
N GLY A 74 12.89 -16.20 10.30
CA GLY A 74 12.00 -15.04 10.28
C GLY A 74 12.16 -14.13 11.51
N VAL A 75 12.38 -14.71 12.70
CA VAL A 75 12.73 -13.94 13.90
C VAL A 75 14.06 -13.20 13.71
N GLY A 76 15.08 -13.88 13.20
CA GLY A 76 16.39 -13.27 12.91
C GLY A 76 16.29 -12.12 11.90
N GLU A 77 15.56 -12.32 10.80
CA GLU A 77 15.31 -11.30 9.77
C GLU A 77 14.60 -10.07 10.36
N GLN A 78 13.58 -10.28 11.19
CA GLN A 78 12.88 -9.16 11.82
C GLN A 78 13.77 -8.42 12.81
N LEU A 79 14.50 -9.11 13.70
CA LEU A 79 15.42 -8.45 14.64
C LEU A 79 16.48 -7.63 13.90
N ALA A 80 17.09 -8.20 12.86
CA ALA A 80 18.07 -7.50 12.02
C ALA A 80 17.45 -6.28 11.33
N PHE A 81 16.23 -6.41 10.81
CA PHE A 81 15.51 -5.30 10.18
C PHE A 81 15.22 -4.17 11.17
N TYR A 82 14.73 -4.47 12.38
CA TYR A 82 14.41 -3.45 13.37
C TYR A 82 15.67 -2.74 13.89
N GLU A 83 16.75 -3.48 14.12
CA GLU A 83 18.03 -2.88 14.49
C GLU A 83 18.57 -1.99 13.35
N HIS A 84 18.56 -2.48 12.12
CA HIS A 84 19.12 -1.74 10.99
C HIS A 84 18.31 -0.50 10.62
N VAL A 85 16.98 -0.59 10.61
CA VAL A 85 16.09 0.48 10.11
C VAL A 85 15.64 1.44 11.21
N PHE A 86 15.42 0.93 12.43
CA PHE A 86 14.95 1.75 13.55
C PHE A 86 16.04 2.03 14.60
N GLY A 87 17.20 1.37 14.52
CA GLY A 87 18.26 1.50 15.53
C GLY A 87 17.91 0.90 16.89
N ASP A 88 16.84 0.11 16.97
CA ASP A 88 16.37 -0.52 18.20
C ASP A 88 15.63 -1.82 17.87
N TYR A 89 16.29 -2.96 18.04
CA TYR A 89 15.62 -4.25 17.92
C TYR A 89 14.43 -4.41 18.89
N ASN A 90 14.40 -3.71 20.04
CA ASN A 90 13.27 -3.81 20.99
C ASN A 90 11.99 -3.19 20.44
N ALA A 91 12.08 -2.34 19.40
CA ALA A 91 10.92 -1.82 18.71
C ALA A 91 10.06 -2.94 18.10
N LEU A 92 10.66 -4.09 17.76
CA LEU A 92 9.97 -5.32 17.33
C LEU A 92 8.86 -5.74 18.30
N PHE A 93 9.14 -5.73 19.60
CA PHE A 93 8.19 -6.20 20.62
C PHE A 93 7.03 -5.23 20.83
N ARG A 94 7.16 -3.98 20.37
CA ARG A 94 6.14 -2.92 20.48
C ARG A 94 5.33 -2.77 19.19
N THR A 95 5.66 -3.51 18.13
CA THR A 95 5.06 -3.35 16.80
C THR A 95 3.55 -3.58 16.79
N ILE A 96 3.06 -4.62 17.48
CA ILE A 96 1.63 -4.90 17.56
C ILE A 96 0.89 -3.75 18.24
N ASP A 97 1.42 -3.24 19.35
CA ASP A 97 0.82 -2.11 20.07
C ASP A 97 0.81 -0.84 19.20
N ARG A 98 1.87 -0.62 18.41
CA ARG A 98 1.92 0.50 17.45
C ARG A 98 0.83 0.39 16.38
N TYR A 99 0.55 -0.81 15.85
CA TYR A 99 -0.55 -1.00 14.92
C TYR A 99 -1.91 -0.72 15.56
N ARG A 100 -2.11 -1.19 16.81
CA ARG A 100 -3.35 -0.98 17.55
C ARG A 100 -3.61 0.48 17.89
N ALA A 101 -2.55 1.24 18.19
CA ALA A 101 -2.62 2.64 18.54
C ALA A 101 -3.03 3.56 17.36
N VAL A 102 -2.93 3.11 16.12
CA VAL A 102 -3.31 3.93 14.94
C VAL A 102 -4.79 4.28 15.00
N THR A 103 -5.11 5.56 14.87
CA THR A 103 -6.49 6.06 14.87
C THR A 103 -7.00 6.39 13.46
N LEU A 104 -8.32 6.56 13.30
CA LEU A 104 -8.91 7.07 12.06
C LEU A 104 -8.36 8.46 11.69
N GLU A 105 -8.13 9.30 12.71
CA GLU A 105 -7.58 10.64 12.54
C GLU A 105 -6.14 10.59 12.00
N ASP A 106 -5.30 9.69 12.52
CA ASP A 106 -3.96 9.47 12.00
C ASP A 106 -3.98 9.06 10.53
N CYS A 107 -4.85 8.12 10.16
CA CYS A 107 -5.00 7.70 8.78
C CYS A 107 -5.40 8.87 7.88
N ARG A 108 -6.38 9.68 8.29
CA ARG A 108 -6.83 10.85 7.53
C ARG A 108 -5.72 11.89 7.39
N ARG A 109 -5.04 12.21 8.48
CA ARG A 109 -3.93 13.18 8.52
C ARG A 109 -2.81 12.75 7.58
N VAL A 110 -2.37 11.48 7.65
CA VAL A 110 -1.31 10.96 6.79
C VAL A 110 -1.76 10.91 5.33
N ALA A 111 -3.01 10.51 5.06
CA ALA A 111 -3.54 10.49 3.69
C ALA A 111 -3.47 11.89 3.04
N GLN A 112 -3.84 12.95 3.76
CA GLN A 112 -3.77 14.34 3.27
C GLN A 112 -2.33 14.85 3.07
N GLN A 113 -1.38 14.35 3.87
CA GLN A 113 0.03 14.75 3.78
C GLN A 113 0.75 14.06 2.63
N ILE A 114 0.47 12.77 2.41
CA ILE A 114 1.18 11.93 1.45
C ILE A 114 0.55 12.01 0.06
N PHE A 115 -0.77 11.90 -0.04
CA PHE A 115 -1.45 11.81 -1.33
C PHE A 115 -1.79 13.17 -1.94
N GLN A 116 -0.78 14.05 -2.03
CA GLN A 116 -0.92 15.36 -2.68
C GLN A 116 -0.69 15.21 -4.20
N PRO A 117 -1.59 15.73 -5.07
CA PRO A 117 -1.42 15.63 -6.52
C PRO A 117 -0.10 16.21 -7.03
N GLN A 118 0.47 17.20 -6.34
CA GLN A 118 1.75 17.83 -6.71
C GLN A 118 2.97 16.99 -6.32
N ARG A 119 2.80 15.95 -5.50
CA ARG A 119 3.87 15.09 -4.98
C ARG A 119 3.85 13.68 -5.58
N ARG A 120 3.14 13.48 -6.69
CA ARG A 120 3.03 12.19 -7.37
C ARG A 120 3.66 12.21 -8.75
N THR A 121 4.20 11.06 -9.16
CA THR A 121 4.61 10.79 -10.53
C THR A 121 3.69 9.73 -11.10
N VAL A 122 3.14 9.97 -12.29
CA VAL A 122 2.29 9.00 -13.00
C VAL A 122 3.06 8.45 -14.18
N VAL A 123 3.20 7.13 -14.24
CA VAL A 123 3.80 6.42 -15.37
C VAL A 123 2.72 5.58 -16.02
N THR A 124 2.54 5.75 -17.32
CA THR A 124 1.56 5.00 -18.11
C THR A 124 2.30 4.19 -19.17
N LEU A 125 2.17 2.86 -19.10
CA LEU A 125 2.64 1.96 -20.14
C LEU A 125 1.49 1.65 -21.09
N LYS A 126 1.69 1.92 -22.38
CA LYS A 126 0.72 1.60 -23.44
C LYS A 126 1.33 0.52 -24.34
N PRO A 127 0.55 -0.48 -24.79
CA PRO A 127 1.00 -1.41 -25.82
C PRO A 127 1.39 -0.65 -27.10
N GLU A 128 2.44 -1.10 -27.79
CA GLU A 128 2.91 -0.49 -29.05
C GLU A 128 1.93 -0.71 -30.22
N SER A 129 1.03 -1.70 -30.08
CA SER A 129 -0.07 -2.00 -31.00
C SER A 129 -1.31 -2.40 -30.20
N GLU A 130 -2.49 -1.97 -30.64
CA GLU A 130 -3.75 -2.41 -30.03
C GLU A 130 -3.80 -3.95 -30.06
N PRO A 131 -4.05 -4.63 -28.94
CA PRO A 131 -4.24 -6.07 -28.97
C PRO A 131 -5.48 -6.32 -29.83
N SER A 132 -5.28 -6.79 -31.06
CA SER A 132 -6.38 -7.35 -31.85
C SER A 132 -7.03 -8.40 -30.95
N ALA A 133 -8.32 -8.24 -30.69
CA ALA A 133 -9.12 -9.22 -29.97
C ALA A 133 -9.10 -10.54 -30.73
N GLN A 134 -8.07 -11.36 -30.53
CA GLN A 134 -8.04 -12.73 -31.02
C GLN A 134 -8.83 -13.58 -30.02
N ALA A 135 -10.09 -13.76 -30.36
CA ALA A 135 -10.96 -14.80 -29.84
C ALA A 135 -10.18 -16.13 -29.81
N HIS A 136 -10.07 -16.73 -28.63
CA HIS A 136 -9.70 -18.14 -28.54
C HIS A 136 -10.97 -18.98 -28.75
N PRO A 137 -10.94 -19.99 -29.65
CA PRO A 137 -12.03 -20.93 -29.86
C PRO A 137 -12.29 -21.85 -28.66
#